data_AF-A0A8J2L444-F1
#
_entry.id   AF-A0A8J2L444-F1
#
_cell.length_a   1.000
_cell.length_b   1.000
_cell.length_c   1.000
_cell.angle_alpha   90.00
_cell.angle_beta   90.00
_cell.angle_gamma   90.00
#
_symmetry.space_group_name_H-M   'P 1'
#
loop_
_entity.id
_entity.type
_entity.pdbx_description
1 polymer ?
#
loop_
_entity_poly.entity_id
_entity_poly.type
_entity_poly.pdbx_seq_one_letter_code
_entity_poly.pdbx_strand_id
1 'polypeptide(L)'
;MTLLSSAIALPQLLSPRPKTSNGTETTEDVEDIAEHTLTLIAKGQAEIPLEDEHKDVVLIIGNSGAGKTTLAKFLTGEELEAYEADSRFLIKDAEGDIRNDPTSAHKSFFPDLLTDNTTNTSYYDLPG
;
A
#
# COMPACT_ATOMS: atom_id res chain seq x y z
N MET A 1 -30.87 -0.84 -32.33
CA MET A 1 -29.62 -0.05 -32.22
C MET A 1 -28.95 -0.54 -30.95
N THR A 2 -28.02 -1.47 -31.11
CA THR A 2 -27.60 -2.43 -30.08
C THR A 2 -26.43 -1.85 -29.29
N LEU A 3 -26.57 -1.74 -27.96
CA LEU A 3 -25.51 -1.30 -27.06
C LEU A 3 -24.52 -2.46 -26.86
N LEU A 4 -23.29 -2.28 -27.34
CA LEU A 4 -22.16 -3.17 -27.09
C LEU A 4 -21.78 -3.08 -25.61
N SER A 5 -22.05 -4.16 -24.89
CA SER A 5 -21.45 -4.47 -23.59
C SER A 5 -19.96 -4.71 -23.78
N SER A 6 -19.13 -3.76 -23.36
CA SER A 6 -17.68 -3.95 -23.30
C SER A 6 -17.34 -4.71 -22.02
N ALA A 7 -17.21 -6.03 -22.13
CA ALA A 7 -16.60 -6.85 -21.10
C ALA A 7 -15.13 -6.42 -20.94
N ILE A 8 -14.76 -5.93 -19.75
CA ILE A 8 -13.37 -5.73 -19.37
C ILE A 8 -12.77 -7.14 -19.23
N ALA A 9 -11.91 -7.51 -20.18
CA ALA A 9 -11.20 -8.78 -20.13
C ALA A 9 -10.22 -8.74 -18.95
N LEU A 10 -10.45 -9.55 -17.92
CA LEU A 10 -9.43 -9.85 -16.91
C LEU A 10 -8.16 -10.32 -17.65
N PRO A 11 -6.97 -9.81 -17.32
CA PRO A 11 -5.73 -10.38 -17.81
C PRO A 11 -5.69 -11.85 -17.37
N GLN A 12 -5.41 -12.75 -18.31
CA GLN A 12 -5.20 -14.18 -18.06
C GLN A 12 -3.92 -14.38 -17.22
N LEU A 13 -4.00 -14.05 -15.93
CA LEU A 13 -2.94 -14.17 -14.94
C LEU A 13 -3.16 -15.47 -14.17
N LEU A 14 -3.11 -16.62 -14.84
CA LEU A 14 -2.88 -17.91 -14.20
C LEU A 14 -2.55 -19.00 -15.25
N SER A 15 -1.42 -18.87 -15.96
CA SER A 15 -0.79 -20.08 -16.49
C SER A 15 0.04 -20.69 -15.35
N PRO A 16 -0.25 -21.91 -14.86
CA PRO A 16 0.57 -22.53 -13.83
C PRO A 16 2.00 -22.70 -14.38
N ARG A 17 2.99 -22.14 -13.67
CA ARG A 17 4.39 -22.44 -13.94
C ARG A 17 4.64 -23.92 -13.60
N PRO A 18 5.44 -24.66 -14.39
CA PRO A 18 5.81 -26.02 -14.02
C PRO A 18 6.62 -26.00 -12.72
N LYS A 19 6.08 -26.61 -11.65
CA LYS A 19 6.74 -26.77 -10.35
C LYS A 19 7.75 -27.92 -10.44
N THR A 20 9.04 -27.61 -10.36
CA THR A 20 10.06 -28.59 -9.99
C THR A 20 10.21 -28.63 -8.47
N SER A 21 9.42 -29.49 -7.82
CA SER A 21 9.82 -30.30 -6.66
C SER A 21 8.60 -31.07 -6.14
N ASN A 22 8.75 -32.38 -6.01
CA ASN A 22 7.72 -33.32 -5.57
C ASN A 22 7.13 -32.96 -4.20
N GLY A 23 5.84 -32.61 -4.21
CA GLY A 23 4.94 -32.58 -3.06
C GLY A 23 3.53 -32.54 -3.61
N THR A 24 2.72 -33.56 -3.32
CA THR A 24 1.32 -33.64 -3.73
C THR A 24 0.55 -32.56 -2.95
N GLU A 25 0.39 -31.37 -3.53
CA GLU A 25 -0.51 -30.35 -2.98
C GLU A 25 -1.93 -30.92 -3.01
N THR A 26 -2.58 -30.94 -1.85
CA THR A 26 -3.95 -31.46 -1.75
C THR A 26 -4.92 -30.42 -2.28
N THR A 27 -6.11 -30.83 -2.73
CA THR A 27 -7.15 -29.90 -3.21
C THR A 27 -7.60 -28.92 -2.13
N GLU A 28 -7.45 -29.29 -0.86
CA GLU A 28 -7.75 -28.45 0.32
C GLU A 28 -6.76 -27.27 0.40
N ASP A 29 -5.45 -27.50 0.14
CA ASP A 29 -4.43 -26.44 0.16
C ASP A 29 -4.69 -25.35 -0.90
N VAL A 30 -5.28 -25.72 -2.04
CA VAL A 30 -5.57 -24.79 -3.14
C VAL A 30 -6.82 -23.96 -2.85
N GLU A 31 -7.83 -24.56 -2.23
CA GLU A 31 -9.07 -23.89 -1.85
C GLU A 31 -8.81 -22.85 -0.75
N ASP A 32 -7.98 -23.19 0.24
CA ASP A 32 -7.55 -22.28 1.31
C ASP A 32 -6.80 -21.05 0.78
N ILE A 33 -5.91 -21.23 -0.21
CA ILE A 33 -5.18 -20.12 -0.84
C ILE A 33 -6.14 -19.21 -1.61
N ALA A 34 -7.14 -19.79 -2.30
CA ALA A 34 -8.11 -19.02 -3.06
C ALA A 34 -8.98 -18.16 -2.11
N GLU A 35 -9.49 -18.74 -1.02
CA GLU A 35 -10.26 -18.00 -0.02
C GLU A 35 -9.43 -16.89 0.65
N HIS A 36 -8.18 -17.18 0.99
CA HIS A 36 -7.28 -16.19 1.57
C HIS A 36 -7.01 -15.03 0.60
N THR A 37 -6.81 -15.34 -0.69
CA THR A 37 -6.60 -14.33 -1.74
C THR A 37 -7.83 -13.44 -1.91
N LEU A 38 -9.02 -14.03 -2.00
CA LEU A 38 -10.27 -13.27 -2.10
C LEU A 38 -10.51 -12.39 -0.86
N THR A 39 -10.14 -12.89 0.32
CA THR A 39 -10.22 -12.13 1.57
C THR A 39 -9.28 -10.92 1.54
N LEU A 40 -8.04 -11.08 1.05
CA LEU A 40 -7.11 -9.96 0.91
C LEU A 40 -7.61 -8.91 -0.09
N ILE A 41 -8.20 -9.34 -1.21
CA ILE A 41 -8.79 -8.43 -2.20
C ILE A 41 -9.95 -7.64 -1.58
N ALA A 42 -10.86 -8.32 -0.88
CA ALA A 42 -12.01 -7.67 -0.24
C ALA A 42 -11.56 -6.68 0.84
N LYS A 43 -10.53 -7.01 1.64
CA LYS A 43 -9.94 -6.08 2.61
C LYS A 43 -9.28 -4.89 1.93
N GLY A 44 -8.53 -5.11 0.87
CA GLY A 44 -7.90 -4.03 0.10
C GLY A 44 -8.92 -3.06 -0.49
N GLN A 45 -10.06 -3.56 -0.99
CA GLN A 45 -11.15 -2.72 -1.47
C GLN A 45 -11.80 -1.86 -0.37
N ALA A 46 -11.79 -2.33 0.89
CA ALA A 46 -12.36 -1.61 2.01
C ALA A 46 -11.37 -0.59 2.63
N GLU A 47 -10.08 -0.94 2.67
CA GLU A 47 -9.03 -0.15 3.34
C GLU A 47 -8.35 0.87 2.41
N ILE A 48 -8.47 0.71 1.08
CA ILE A 48 -7.89 1.61 0.08
C ILE A 48 -9.03 2.43 -0.57
N PRO A 49 -9.41 3.58 0.02
CA PRO A 49 -10.51 4.39 -0.48
C PRO A 49 -10.16 5.05 -1.81
N LEU A 50 -10.61 4.44 -2.90
CA LEU A 50 -10.58 5.04 -4.23
C LEU A 50 -11.91 5.74 -4.48
N GLU A 51 -12.09 6.93 -3.91
CA GLU A 51 -13.24 7.76 -4.24
C GLU A 51 -13.02 8.47 -5.58
N ASP A 52 -14.08 8.57 -6.40
CA ASP A 52 -14.07 9.23 -7.71
C ASP A 52 -13.66 10.73 -7.64
N GLU A 53 -13.60 11.30 -6.43
CA GLU A 53 -13.18 12.70 -6.18
C GLU A 53 -11.67 12.93 -6.31
N HIS A 54 -10.84 11.87 -6.24
CA HIS A 54 -9.39 12.00 -6.40
C HIS A 54 -8.99 11.85 -7.86
N LYS A 55 -8.89 12.99 -8.56
CA LYS A 55 -8.53 13.03 -9.99
C LYS A 55 -7.16 12.44 -10.30
N ASP A 56 -6.21 12.60 -9.38
CA ASP A 56 -4.83 12.18 -9.54
C ASP A 56 -4.37 11.44 -8.27
N VAL A 57 -3.85 10.24 -8.45
CA VAL A 57 -3.35 9.37 -7.38
C VAL A 57 -1.86 9.18 -7.54
N VAL A 58 -1.10 9.46 -6.48
CA VAL A 58 0.36 9.30 -6.43
C VAL A 58 0.73 8.20 -5.45
N LEU A 59 1.43 7.17 -5.93
CA LEU A 59 1.95 6.09 -5.08
C LEU A 59 3.43 6.34 -4.76
N ILE A 60 3.78 6.34 -3.47
CA ILE A 60 5.17 6.53 -3.01
C ILE A 60 5.77 5.18 -2.66
N ILE A 61 6.84 4.80 -3.36
CA ILE A 61 7.47 3.48 -3.24
C ILE A 61 8.98 3.60 -2.97
N GLY A 62 9.54 2.59 -2.29
CA GLY A 62 10.95 2.57 -1.89
C GLY A 62 11.22 1.68 -0.68
N ASN A 63 12.50 1.40 -0.42
CA ASN A 63 12.92 0.52 0.66
C ASN A 63 12.50 1.04 2.05
N SER A 64 12.49 0.16 3.05
CA SER A 64 12.34 0.56 4.46
C SER A 64 13.42 1.58 4.85
N GLY A 65 13.05 2.59 5.63
CA GLY A 65 13.96 3.67 6.03
C GLY A 65 14.34 4.68 4.93
N ALA A 66 13.80 4.58 3.71
CA ALA A 66 14.08 5.54 2.63
C ALA A 66 13.40 6.92 2.81
N GLY A 67 12.57 7.09 3.85
CA GLY A 67 11.89 8.36 4.15
C GLY A 67 10.57 8.58 3.39
N LYS A 68 9.90 7.51 2.95
CA LYS A 68 8.63 7.58 2.20
C LYS A 68 7.53 8.29 2.98
N THR A 69 7.23 7.81 4.19
CA THR A 69 6.25 8.40 5.11
C THR A 69 6.58 9.85 5.42
N THR A 70 7.85 10.15 5.68
CA THR A 70 8.32 11.53 5.90
C THR A 70 8.07 12.42 4.69
N LEU A 71 8.38 11.95 3.49
CA LEU A 71 8.13 12.70 2.25
C LEU A 71 6.64 12.89 2.03
N ALA A 72 5.83 11.84 2.21
CA ALA A 72 4.39 11.89 2.01
C ALA A 72 3.73 12.93 2.93
N LYS A 73 4.03 12.87 4.23
CA LYS A 73 3.57 13.84 5.25
C LYS A 73 4.04 15.27 4.96
N PHE A 74 5.29 15.43 4.51
CA PHE A 74 5.81 16.74 4.12
C PHE A 74 5.06 17.31 2.91
N LEU A 75 4.76 16.49 1.89
CA LEU A 75 4.05 16.92 0.69
C LEU A 75 2.58 17.29 0.99
N THR A 76 1.94 16.63 1.95
CA THR A 76 0.57 16.93 2.37
C THR A 76 0.46 18.07 3.39
N GLY A 77 1.60 18.65 3.80
CA GLY A 77 1.63 19.80 4.69
C GLY A 77 1.42 19.46 6.17
N GLU A 78 1.65 18.21 6.58
CA GLU A 78 1.68 17.86 8.00
C GLU A 78 2.85 18.57 8.72
N GLU A 79 2.65 18.84 10.00
CA GLU A 79 3.65 19.50 10.83
C GLU A 79 4.74 18.50 11.24
N LEU A 80 5.96 18.72 10.75
CA LEU A 80 7.13 17.90 11.05
C LEU A 80 8.13 18.70 11.88
N GLU A 81 8.62 18.09 12.96
CA GLU A 81 9.62 18.70 13.85
C GLU A 81 10.95 17.95 13.75
N ALA A 82 12.03 18.68 13.52
CA ALA A 82 13.38 18.16 13.61
C ALA A 82 13.90 18.26 15.05
N TYR A 83 14.53 17.20 15.55
CA TYR A 83 15.13 17.17 16.88
C TYR A 83 16.48 16.45 16.88
N GLU A 84 17.34 16.76 17.85
CA GLU A 84 18.63 16.09 18.00
C GLU A 84 18.53 14.94 19.01
N ALA A 85 18.99 13.76 18.61
CA ALA A 85 19.14 12.58 19.47
C ALA A 85 20.38 11.78 19.07
N ASP A 86 21.16 11.33 20.05
CA ASP A 86 22.39 10.55 19.83
C ASP A 86 23.34 11.17 18.79
N SER A 87 23.52 12.49 18.86
CA SER A 87 24.35 13.28 17.93
C SER A 87 23.89 13.21 16.47
N ARG A 88 22.60 12.97 16.21
CA ARG A 88 21.98 12.95 14.88
C ARG A 88 20.69 13.77 14.90
N PHE A 89 20.34 14.34 13.76
CA PHE A 89 19.03 14.97 13.57
C PHE A 89 18.03 13.93 13.09
N LEU A 90 16.91 13.85 13.81
CA LEU A 90 15.77 12.99 13.53
C LEU A 90 14.53 13.85 13.26
N ILE A 91 13.54 13.25 12.63
CA ILE A 91 12.25 13.87 12.34
C ILE A 91 11.18 13.13 13.14
N LYS A 92 10.26 13.88 13.72
CA LYS A 92 9.03 13.36 14.33
C LYS A 92 7.82 14.11 13.80
N ASP A 93 6.72 13.41 13.72
CA ASP A 93 5.38 13.91 13.49
C ASP A 93 4.59 13.91 14.81
N ALA A 94 3.42 14.55 14.83
CA ALA A 94 2.57 14.63 16.02
C ALA A 94 1.98 13.26 16.39
N GLU A 95 1.66 12.44 15.40
CA GLU A 95 1.03 11.12 15.57
C GLU A 95 2.04 9.99 15.87
N GLY A 96 3.32 10.20 15.61
CA GLY A 96 4.39 9.21 15.83
C GLY A 96 4.46 8.11 14.77
N ASP A 97 3.96 8.38 13.56
CA ASP A 97 4.05 7.47 12.41
C ASP A 97 5.48 7.44 11.82
N ILE A 98 6.23 8.54 11.94
CA ILE A 98 7.64 8.58 11.54
C ILE A 98 8.49 7.89 12.61
N ARG A 99 8.85 6.64 12.34
CA ARG A 99 9.69 5.83 13.22
C ARG A 99 11.17 6.04 12.93
N ASN A 100 11.94 6.29 13.98
CA ASN A 100 13.39 6.45 13.93
C ASN A 100 14.16 5.15 14.28
N ASP A 101 13.43 4.05 14.53
CA ASP A 101 13.98 2.72 14.83
C ASP A 101 14.03 1.80 13.59
N PRO A 102 15.15 1.09 13.35
CA PRO A 102 15.40 0.39 12.07
C PRO A 102 14.67 -0.95 11.85
N THR A 103 13.84 -1.46 12.78
CA THR A 103 13.35 -2.86 12.72
C THR A 103 11.92 -3.10 13.20
N SER A 104 11.06 -2.08 13.19
CA SER A 104 9.69 -2.23 13.69
C SER A 104 8.73 -2.46 12.52
N ALA A 105 8.28 -3.71 12.35
CA ALA A 105 7.25 -4.10 11.39
C ALA A 105 6.13 -3.05 11.26
N HIS A 106 5.75 -2.73 10.03
CA HIS A 106 4.68 -1.79 9.76
C HIS A 106 3.35 -2.25 10.38
N LYS A 107 2.55 -1.27 10.78
CA LYS A 107 1.26 -1.47 11.45
C LYS A 107 0.18 -2.04 10.52
N SER A 108 0.33 -1.83 9.21
CA SER A 108 -0.60 -2.26 8.18
C SER A 108 0.13 -2.84 6.97
N PHE A 109 -0.53 -3.76 6.27
CA PHE A 109 -0.12 -4.26 4.94
C PHE A 109 -0.64 -3.37 3.82
N PHE A 110 -1.65 -2.53 4.10
CA PHE A 110 -2.25 -1.63 3.14
C PHE A 110 -1.56 -0.26 3.17
N PRO A 111 -1.50 0.44 2.01
CA PRO A 111 -0.98 1.79 1.95
C PRO A 111 -1.86 2.77 2.74
N ASP A 112 -1.24 3.75 3.37
CA ASP A 112 -1.96 4.83 4.06
C ASP A 112 -2.28 5.96 3.07
N LEU A 113 -3.50 6.50 3.12
CA LEU A 113 -3.92 7.63 2.29
C LEU A 113 -3.64 8.96 3.00
N LEU A 114 -2.89 9.83 2.33
CA LEU A 114 -2.60 11.20 2.73
C LEU A 114 -3.11 12.15 1.65
N THR A 115 -3.89 13.17 2.01
CA THR A 115 -4.46 14.12 1.04
C THR A 115 -3.89 15.52 1.27
N ASP A 116 -3.34 16.11 0.22
CA ASP A 116 -2.99 17.54 0.24
C ASP A 116 -4.26 18.37 -0.01
N ASN A 117 -4.73 19.05 1.04
CA ASN A 117 -5.92 19.91 0.99
C ASN A 117 -5.78 21.12 0.05
N THR A 118 -4.55 21.49 -0.32
CA THR A 118 -4.29 22.64 -1.20
C THR A 118 -4.45 22.26 -2.67
N THR A 119 -3.88 21.13 -3.08
CA THR A 119 -3.90 20.67 -4.47
C THR A 119 -4.98 19.63 -4.75
N ASN A 120 -5.62 19.10 -3.71
CA ASN A 120 -6.53 17.95 -3.76
C ASN A 120 -5.86 16.70 -4.34
N THR A 121 -4.54 16.56 -4.13
CA THR A 121 -3.76 15.39 -4.57
C THR A 121 -3.74 14.34 -3.48
N SER A 122 -3.97 13.08 -3.87
CA SER A 122 -3.94 11.93 -2.97
C SER A 122 -2.64 11.17 -3.11
N TYR A 123 -1.97 10.97 -1.97
CA TYR A 123 -0.73 10.24 -1.84
C TYR A 123 -0.98 8.94 -1.08
N TYR A 124 -0.60 7.82 -1.67
CA TYR A 124 -0.55 6.54 -0.98
C TYR A 124 0.88 6.26 -0.53
N ASP A 125 1.08 6.22 0.78
CA ASP A 125 2.35 5.83 1.39
C ASP A 125 2.38 4.32 1.62
N LEU A 126 3.37 3.64 1.03
CA LEU A 126 3.52 2.20 1.25
C LEU A 126 4.24 1.91 2.57
N PRO A 127 3.74 0.94 3.35
CA PRO A 127 4.49 0.42 4.48
C PRO A 127 5.87 -0.11 4.02
N GLY A 128 6.93 0.28 4.74
CA GLY A 128 8.35 0.01 4.49
C GLY A 128 9.00 -1.01 5.41
#